data_AF-A0A8J6MHF7-F1
#
_entry.id   AF-A0A8J6MHF7-F1
#
_cell.length_a   1.000
_cell.length_b   1.000
_cell.length_c   1.000
_cell.angle_alpha   90.00
_cell.angle_beta   90.00
_cell.angle_gamma   90.00
#
_symmetry.space_group_name_H-M   'P 1'
#
loop_
_entity.id
_entity.type
_entity.pdbx_description
1 polymer ?
#
loop_
_entity_poly.entity_id
_entity_poly.type
_entity_poly.pdbx_seq_one_letter_code
_entity_poly.pdbx_strand_id
1 'polypeptide(L)'
;MRKLLPLLLLLPALGGCARIGSILPGRSSGSGFDMQELGVSAPVFGEIIRAAAACGVPMSLTAQDRGARIEGAALLGFQRQGGEAMRNQYLASVQPPNLGPRDRSGYCGGKRVDIERADTFLAGAEGEALARRADAAARSLAR
;
A
#
# COMPACT_ATOMS: atom_id res chain seq x y z
N MET A 1 -34.26 58.98 -22.44
CA MET A 1 -32.80 59.22 -22.26
C MET A 1 -32.42 58.81 -20.84
N ARG A 2 -31.36 57.99 -20.70
CA ARG A 2 -30.32 57.95 -19.62
C ARG A 2 -30.69 58.58 -18.26
N LYS A 3 -30.44 58.02 -17.07
CA LYS A 3 -29.60 56.92 -16.54
C LYS A 3 -29.99 56.85 -15.05
N LEU A 4 -30.21 55.67 -14.46
CA LEU A 4 -29.99 55.46 -13.02
C LEU A 4 -29.37 54.08 -12.84
N LEU A 5 -28.09 54.09 -12.46
CA LEU A 5 -27.25 52.93 -12.17
C LEU A 5 -27.60 52.35 -10.78
N PRO A 6 -27.19 51.10 -10.49
CA PRO A 6 -27.63 50.21 -9.43
C PRO A 6 -26.91 50.46 -8.12
N LEU A 7 -27.49 50.04 -6.99
CA LEU A 7 -26.74 49.85 -5.76
C LEU A 7 -27.54 49.00 -4.74
N LEU A 8 -26.80 48.15 -4.02
CA LEU A 8 -27.14 47.56 -2.72
C LEU A 8 -28.01 46.29 -2.71
N LEU A 9 -27.49 45.24 -3.34
CA LEU A 9 -27.61 43.89 -2.80
C LEU A 9 -26.86 43.83 -1.45
N LEU A 10 -27.65 43.97 -0.39
CA LEU A 10 -27.75 43.06 0.75
C LEU A 10 -26.46 42.37 1.24
N LEU A 11 -26.12 42.80 2.46
CA LEU A 11 -25.71 42.00 3.62
C LEU A 11 -24.22 41.69 3.86
N PRO A 12 -23.65 42.29 4.92
CA PRO A 12 -22.30 42.03 5.41
C PRO A 12 -22.29 40.96 6.52
N ALA A 13 -21.14 40.28 6.61
CA ALA A 13 -20.38 40.00 7.83
C ALA A 13 -20.91 39.03 8.91
N LEU A 14 -19.94 38.22 9.38
CA LEU A 14 -19.74 37.70 10.74
C LEU A 14 -20.36 36.35 11.11
N GLY A 15 -19.54 35.31 10.90
CA GLY A 15 -19.49 34.11 11.74
C GLY A 15 -18.04 33.62 11.80
N GLY A 16 -17.27 34.12 12.77
CA GLY A 16 -15.87 33.76 12.99
C GLY A 16 -15.68 32.48 13.80
N CYS A 17 -14.39 32.10 13.93
CA CYS A 17 -13.80 31.11 14.83
C CYS A 17 -14.07 29.64 14.44
N ALA A 18 -13.08 28.78 14.14
CA ALA A 18 -11.85 28.59 14.90
C ALA A 18 -10.64 28.28 14.00
N ARG A 19 -9.55 29.00 14.26
CA ARG A 19 -8.20 28.48 14.08
C ARG A 19 -7.94 27.41 15.16
N ILE A 20 -6.96 26.56 14.87
CA ILE A 20 -6.30 25.57 15.73
C ILE A 20 -6.92 24.17 15.63
N GLY A 21 -6.51 23.47 14.57
CA GLY A 21 -6.50 22.01 14.48
C GLY A 21 -5.16 21.58 13.90
N SER A 22 -4.13 21.60 14.74
CA SER A 22 -2.85 20.90 14.65
C SER A 22 -2.39 20.39 13.27
N ILE A 23 -1.44 21.10 12.67
CA ILE A 23 -0.59 20.65 11.54
C ILE A 23 0.56 19.76 12.09
N LEU A 24 0.26 18.95 13.09
CA LEU A 24 1.11 17.85 13.49
C LEU A 24 0.35 16.60 13.07
N PRO A 25 0.92 15.68 12.27
CA PRO A 25 0.38 14.35 12.26
C PRO A 25 0.44 13.89 13.71
N GLY A 26 -0.74 13.87 14.35
CA GLY A 26 -0.90 13.31 15.66
C GLY A 26 -0.24 11.95 15.58
N ARG A 27 0.84 11.78 16.34
CA ARG A 27 1.45 10.49 16.59
C ARG A 27 0.35 9.72 17.29
N SER A 28 -0.48 9.07 16.50
CA SER A 28 -1.56 8.24 17.00
C SER A 28 -0.85 7.16 17.78
N SER A 29 -0.89 7.28 19.10
CA SER A 29 -0.36 6.33 20.06
C SER A 29 -1.26 5.09 20.11
N GLY A 30 -1.63 4.59 18.93
CA GLY A 30 -2.20 3.27 18.71
C GLY A 30 -1.07 2.37 18.26
N SER A 31 -0.71 1.42 19.11
CA SER A 31 0.21 0.32 18.83
C SER A 31 -0.35 -0.67 17.79
N GLY A 32 -0.81 -0.16 16.66
CA GLY A 32 -1.43 -0.94 15.59
C GLY A 32 -0.69 -0.65 14.30
N PHE A 33 -0.05 -1.67 13.75
CA PHE A 33 0.20 -1.70 12.32
C PHE A 33 -1.17 -1.60 11.65
N ASP A 34 -1.44 -0.46 11.03
CA ASP A 34 -2.77 -0.19 10.51
C ASP A 34 -2.96 -1.02 9.23
N MET A 35 -4.17 -1.56 9.04
CA MET A 35 -4.56 -2.30 7.84
C MET A 35 -4.25 -1.49 6.56
N GLN A 36 -4.16 -0.17 6.68
CA GLN A 36 -3.71 0.74 5.64
C GLN A 36 -2.24 0.55 5.22
N GLU A 37 -1.30 0.33 6.15
CA GLU A 37 0.11 0.08 5.81
C GLU A 37 0.27 -1.26 5.08
N LEU A 38 -0.45 -2.30 5.52
CA LEU A 38 -0.53 -3.59 4.82
C LEU A 38 -1.13 -3.43 3.42
N GLY A 39 -2.24 -2.70 3.31
CA GLY A 39 -2.93 -2.49 2.04
C GLY A 39 -2.10 -1.75 0.99
N VAL A 40 -1.14 -0.93 1.42
CA VAL A 40 -0.21 -0.22 0.51
C VAL A 40 1.03 -1.05 0.21
N SER A 41 1.66 -1.65 1.22
CA SER A 41 2.97 -2.31 1.05
C SER A 41 2.86 -3.72 0.48
N ALA A 42 1.85 -4.50 0.90
CA ALA A 42 1.75 -5.90 0.51
C ALA A 42 1.52 -6.11 -1.00
N PRO A 43 0.66 -5.34 -1.71
CA PRO A 43 0.52 -5.51 -3.15
C PRO A 43 1.82 -5.25 -3.90
N VAL A 44 2.60 -4.24 -3.49
CA VAL A 44 3.88 -3.89 -4.14
C VAL A 44 4.89 -5.03 -4.00
N PHE A 45 5.13 -5.51 -2.78
CA PHE A 45 6.07 -6.61 -2.58
C PHE A 45 5.57 -7.91 -3.20
N GLY A 46 4.28 -8.19 -3.09
CA GLY A 46 3.67 -9.35 -3.70
C GLY A 46 3.84 -9.38 -5.23
N GLU A 47 3.60 -8.25 -5.90
CA GLU A 47 3.82 -8.12 -7.34
C GLU A 47 5.30 -8.36 -7.68
N ILE A 48 6.23 -7.72 -6.96
CA ILE A 48 7.66 -7.81 -7.24
C ILE A 48 8.20 -9.24 -7.02
N ILE A 49 7.79 -9.91 -5.94
CA ILE A 49 8.21 -11.29 -5.63
C ILE A 49 7.73 -12.26 -6.73
N ARG A 50 6.48 -12.13 -7.17
CA ARG A 50 5.98 -12.94 -8.28
C ARG A 50 6.63 -12.58 -9.61
N ALA A 51 6.94 -11.30 -9.86
CA ALA A 51 7.70 -10.87 -11.02
C ALA A 51 9.11 -11.50 -11.01
N ALA A 52 9.77 -11.58 -9.86
CA ALA A 52 11.07 -12.24 -9.72
C ALA A 52 11.01 -13.71 -10.15
N ALA A 53 10.01 -14.45 -9.67
CA ALA A 53 9.76 -15.83 -10.07
C ALA A 53 9.46 -15.96 -11.58
N ALA A 54 8.58 -15.10 -12.11
CA ALA A 54 8.22 -15.09 -13.53
C ALA A 54 9.41 -14.72 -14.43
N CYS A 55 10.35 -13.92 -13.94
CA CYS A 55 11.53 -13.47 -14.70
C CYS A 55 12.79 -14.30 -14.44
N GLY A 56 12.75 -15.27 -13.52
CA GLY A 56 13.93 -16.06 -13.14
C GLY A 56 15.03 -15.23 -12.47
N VAL A 57 14.65 -14.11 -11.84
CA VAL A 57 15.59 -13.26 -11.10
C VAL A 57 15.65 -13.74 -9.65
N PRO A 58 16.83 -14.08 -9.13
CA PRO A 58 16.94 -14.58 -7.77
C PRO A 58 16.62 -13.48 -6.75
N MET A 59 15.95 -13.88 -5.67
CA MET A 59 15.80 -13.09 -4.44
C MET A 59 16.41 -13.87 -3.28
N SER A 60 16.93 -13.16 -2.28
CA SER A 60 17.43 -13.78 -1.06
C SER A 60 16.32 -14.52 -0.31
N LEU A 61 16.67 -15.62 0.36
CA LEU A 61 15.73 -16.38 1.19
C LEU A 61 15.12 -15.51 2.30
N THR A 62 15.90 -14.59 2.86
CA THR A 62 15.43 -13.65 3.88
C THR A 62 14.36 -12.70 3.34
N ALA A 63 14.54 -12.18 2.13
CA ALA A 63 13.53 -11.33 1.50
C ALA A 63 12.25 -12.12 1.18
N GLN A 64 12.39 -13.36 0.68
CA GLN A 64 11.25 -14.23 0.40
C GLN A 64 10.45 -14.57 1.66
N ASP A 65 11.12 -14.96 2.76
CA ASP A 65 10.47 -15.26 4.04
C ASP A 65 9.66 -14.06 4.57
N ARG A 66 10.30 -12.89 4.60
CA ARG A 66 9.67 -11.67 5.10
C ARG A 66 8.53 -11.22 4.19
N GLY A 67 8.71 -11.32 2.87
CA GLY A 67 7.66 -11.08 1.90
C GLY A 67 6.44 -12.00 2.12
N ALA A 68 6.67 -13.29 2.34
CA ALA A 68 5.61 -14.26 2.63
C ALA A 68 4.84 -13.93 3.92
N ARG A 69 5.53 -13.46 4.97
CA ARG A 69 4.88 -13.03 6.21
C ARG A 69 4.01 -11.79 6.02
N ILE A 70 4.49 -10.81 5.27
CA ILE A 70 3.74 -9.59 4.92
C ILE A 70 2.50 -9.96 4.09
N GLU A 71 2.67 -10.79 3.07
CA GLU A 71 1.58 -11.26 2.22
C GLU A 71 0.55 -12.10 3.01
N GLY A 72 1.00 -12.98 3.90
CA GLY A 72 0.11 -13.78 4.74
C GLY A 72 -0.77 -12.91 5.64
N ALA A 73 -0.20 -11.85 6.25
CA ALA A 73 -0.97 -10.88 7.02
C ALA A 73 -1.97 -10.11 6.16
N ALA A 74 -1.57 -9.69 4.96
CA ALA A 74 -2.43 -8.98 4.03
C ALA A 74 -3.61 -9.85 3.57
N LEU A 75 -3.38 -11.12 3.23
CA LEU A 75 -4.42 -12.07 2.84
C LEU A 75 -5.49 -12.23 3.93
N LEU A 76 -5.05 -12.41 5.19
CA LEU A 76 -5.94 -12.48 6.33
C LEU A 76 -6.73 -11.17 6.50
N GLY A 77 -6.03 -10.04 6.36
CA GLY A 77 -6.63 -8.71 6.47
C GLY A 77 -7.71 -8.44 5.42
N PHE A 78 -7.42 -8.68 4.14
CA PHE A 78 -8.41 -8.55 3.05
C PHE A 78 -9.57 -9.53 3.22
N GLN A 79 -9.31 -10.75 3.68
CA GLN A 79 -10.37 -11.70 3.99
C GLN A 79 -11.27 -11.23 5.13
N ARG A 80 -10.72 -10.58 6.17
CA ARG A 80 -11.53 -10.00 7.27
C ARG A 80 -12.35 -8.79 6.80
N GLN A 81 -11.84 -8.00 5.85
CA GLN A 81 -12.53 -6.81 5.35
C GLN A 81 -13.70 -7.13 4.42
N GLY A 82 -13.57 -8.11 3.53
CA GLY A 82 -14.57 -8.37 2.48
C GLY A 82 -14.70 -9.83 2.08
N GLY A 83 -14.32 -10.75 2.98
CA GLY A 83 -14.40 -12.18 2.75
C GLY A 83 -13.48 -12.66 1.62
N GLU A 84 -13.86 -13.79 1.03
CA GLU A 84 -13.06 -14.41 -0.03
C GLU A 84 -12.94 -13.53 -1.28
N ALA A 85 -13.95 -12.70 -1.57
CA ALA A 85 -13.94 -11.83 -2.73
C ALA A 85 -12.76 -10.83 -2.67
N MET A 86 -12.56 -10.16 -1.53
CA MET A 86 -11.44 -9.22 -1.39
C MET A 86 -10.09 -9.92 -1.34
N ARG A 87 -10.00 -11.09 -0.68
CA ARG A 87 -8.78 -11.92 -0.73
C ARG A 87 -8.41 -12.28 -2.18
N ASN A 88 -9.38 -12.72 -2.96
CA ASN A 88 -9.16 -13.11 -4.35
C ASN A 88 -8.84 -11.90 -5.24
N GLN A 89 -9.44 -10.73 -4.98
CA GLN A 89 -9.09 -9.49 -5.67
C GLN A 89 -7.65 -9.08 -5.39
N TYR A 90 -7.20 -9.18 -4.13
CA TYR A 90 -5.79 -8.99 -3.79
C TYR A 90 -4.90 -9.99 -4.53
N LEU A 91 -5.21 -11.29 -4.50
CA LEU A 91 -4.43 -12.32 -5.18
C LEU A 91 -4.34 -12.08 -6.70
N ALA A 92 -5.38 -11.51 -7.30
CA ALA A 92 -5.39 -11.15 -8.72
C ALA A 92 -4.55 -9.90 -9.01
N SER A 93 -4.58 -8.88 -8.15
CA SER A 93 -3.87 -7.61 -8.37
C SER A 93 -2.35 -7.74 -8.37
N VAL A 94 -1.87 -8.81 -7.76
CA VAL A 94 -0.44 -9.08 -7.59
C VAL A 94 0.11 -10.14 -8.54
N GLN A 95 -0.74 -10.74 -9.40
CA GLN A 95 -0.25 -11.67 -10.41
C GLN A 95 0.58 -10.94 -11.45
N PRO A 96 1.68 -11.54 -11.93
CA PRO A 96 2.36 -11.03 -13.09
C PRO A 96 1.42 -11.15 -14.31
N PRO A 97 1.52 -10.23 -15.29
CA PRO A 97 0.71 -10.31 -16.49
C PRO A 97 0.98 -11.62 -17.24
N ASN A 98 -0.03 -12.15 -17.92
CA ASN A 98 0.13 -13.29 -18.82
C ASN A 98 0.82 -12.80 -20.11
N LEU A 99 2.15 -12.92 -20.16
CA LEU A 99 2.97 -12.41 -21.26
C LEU A 99 3.32 -13.49 -22.26
N GLY A 100 3.20 -13.18 -23.56
CA GLY A 100 3.82 -13.95 -24.61
C GLY A 100 5.36 -13.89 -24.54
N PRO A 101 6.08 -14.79 -25.23
CA PRO A 101 7.55 -14.84 -25.18
C PRO A 101 8.23 -13.51 -25.55
N ARG A 102 7.67 -12.75 -26.49
CA ARG A 102 8.21 -11.45 -26.92
C ARG A 102 8.09 -10.37 -25.84
N ASP A 103 6.95 -10.26 -25.18
CA ASP A 103 6.68 -9.20 -24.19
C ASP A 103 7.36 -9.48 -22.84
N ARG A 104 7.63 -10.76 -22.56
CA ARG A 104 8.33 -11.20 -21.33
C ARG A 104 9.70 -10.54 -21.18
N SER A 105 10.48 -10.42 -22.26
CA SER A 105 11.82 -9.82 -22.18
C SER A 105 11.77 -8.35 -21.79
N GLY A 106 10.82 -7.58 -22.33
CA GLY A 106 10.66 -6.16 -22.01
C GLY A 106 10.20 -5.96 -20.56
N TYR A 107 9.19 -6.73 -20.14
CA TYR A 107 8.70 -6.72 -18.76
C TYR A 107 9.81 -7.07 -17.76
N CYS A 108 10.54 -8.17 -18.00
CA CYS A 108 11.60 -8.61 -17.10
C CYS A 108 12.81 -7.66 -17.08
N GLY A 109 13.14 -7.05 -18.21
CA GLY A 109 14.14 -5.98 -18.28
C GLY A 109 13.77 -4.79 -17.40
N GLY A 110 12.49 -4.38 -17.41
CA GLY A 110 11.98 -3.29 -16.56
C GLY A 110 11.91 -3.64 -15.07
N LYS A 111 11.58 -4.88 -14.72
CA LYS A 111 11.39 -5.31 -13.32
C LYS A 111 12.68 -5.59 -12.55
N ARG A 112 13.82 -5.78 -13.23
CA ARG A 112 15.06 -6.20 -12.57
C ARG A 112 15.48 -5.27 -11.41
N VAL A 113 15.44 -3.96 -11.63
CA VAL A 113 15.83 -2.96 -10.61
C VAL A 113 14.84 -2.96 -9.43
N ASP A 114 13.55 -3.13 -9.70
CA ASP A 114 12.53 -3.21 -8.64
C ASP A 114 12.72 -4.45 -7.78
N ILE A 115 13.07 -5.59 -8.40
CA ILE A 115 13.37 -6.84 -7.71
C ILE A 115 14.61 -6.69 -6.81
N GLU A 116 15.71 -6.13 -7.34
CA GLU A 116 16.94 -5.89 -6.57
C GLU A 116 16.71 -4.95 -5.38
N ARG A 117 15.89 -3.90 -5.57
CA ARG A 117 15.51 -2.97 -4.51
C ARG A 117 14.63 -3.62 -3.45
N ALA A 118 13.62 -4.39 -3.87
CA ALA A 118 12.76 -5.09 -2.94
C ALA A 118 13.53 -6.14 -2.14
N ASP A 119 14.45 -6.87 -2.78
CA ASP A 119 15.32 -7.82 -2.09
C ASP A 119 16.17 -7.13 -1.02
N THR A 120 16.84 -6.03 -1.39
CA THR A 120 17.66 -5.24 -0.46
C THR A 120 16.83 -4.71 0.72
N PHE A 121 15.67 -4.14 0.44
CA PHE A 121 14.77 -3.61 1.47
C PHE A 121 14.26 -4.70 2.40
N LEU A 122 13.72 -5.78 1.83
CA LEU A 122 13.13 -6.88 2.59
C LEU A 122 14.20 -7.62 3.40
N ALA A 123 15.43 -7.74 2.89
CA ALA A 123 16.57 -8.30 3.62
C ALA A 123 17.13 -7.37 4.73
N GLY A 124 16.89 -6.07 4.62
CA GLY A 124 17.34 -5.07 5.59
C GLY A 124 16.53 -5.00 6.89
N ALA A 125 16.96 -4.12 7.81
CA ALA A 125 16.30 -3.89 9.09
C ALA A 125 14.87 -3.33 8.94
N GLU A 126 14.62 -2.54 7.90
CA GLU A 126 13.31 -1.97 7.57
C GLU A 126 12.33 -3.07 7.17
N GLY A 127 12.74 -4.00 6.31
CA GLY A 127 11.97 -5.19 5.95
C GLY A 127 11.67 -6.09 7.14
N GLU A 128 12.63 -6.26 8.05
CA GLU A 128 12.39 -7.01 9.30
C GLU A 128 11.35 -6.31 10.19
N ALA A 129 11.44 -4.99 10.33
CA ALA A 129 10.49 -4.21 11.10
C ALA A 129 9.08 -4.33 10.49
N LEU A 130 8.96 -4.25 9.17
CA LEU A 130 7.70 -4.43 8.46
C LEU A 130 7.12 -5.83 8.68
N ALA A 131 7.93 -6.89 8.54
CA ALA A 131 7.50 -8.26 8.76
C ALA A 131 7.05 -8.51 10.21
N ARG A 132 7.75 -7.97 11.22
CA ARG A 132 7.31 -8.08 12.63
C ARG A 132 5.97 -7.40 12.87
N ARG A 133 5.74 -6.24 12.24
CA ARG A 133 4.47 -5.53 12.34
C ARG A 133 3.34 -6.28 11.61
N ALA A 134 3.62 -6.87 10.45
CA ALA A 134 2.69 -7.74 9.73
C ALA A 134 2.28 -8.96 10.57
N ASP A 135 3.23 -9.65 11.21
CA ASP A 135 2.91 -10.77 12.11
C ASP A 135 2.03 -10.34 13.30
N ALA A 136 2.29 -9.15 13.86
CA ALA A 136 1.48 -8.61 14.95
C ALA A 136 0.04 -8.35 14.50
N ALA A 137 -0.14 -7.76 13.32
CA ALA A 137 -1.46 -7.58 12.71
C ALA A 137 -2.15 -8.93 12.44
N ALA A 138 -1.44 -9.91 11.87
CA ALA A 138 -2.00 -11.24 11.62
C ALA A 138 -2.50 -11.89 12.92
N ARG A 139 -1.73 -11.80 14.01
CA ARG A 139 -2.16 -12.30 15.34
C ARG A 139 -3.38 -11.58 15.89
N SER A 140 -3.53 -10.28 15.64
CA SER A 140 -4.74 -9.55 16.05
C SER A 140 -5.96 -9.94 15.23
N LEU A 141 -5.78 -10.19 13.92
CA LEU A 141 -6.85 -10.56 13.00
C LEU A 141 -7.29 -12.02 13.14
N ALA A 142 -6.46 -12.88 13.75
CA ALA A 142 -6.78 -14.29 13.98
C ALA A 142 -7.59 -14.54 15.27
N ARG A 143 -7.71 -13.53 16.14
CA ARG A 143 -8.58 -13.57 17.32
C ARG A 143 -10.04 -13.30 16.92
#